data_AF-A0A519V4Z9-F1
#
_entry.id   AF-A0A519V4Z9-F1
#
_cell.length_a   1.000
_cell.length_b   1.000
_cell.length_c   1.000
_cell.angle_alpha   90.00
_cell.angle_beta   90.00
_cell.angle_gamma   90.00
#
_symmetry.space_group_name_H-M   'P 1'
#
loop_
_entity.id
_entity.type
_entity.pdbx_description
1 polymer ?
#
loop_
_entity_poly.entity_id
_entity_poly.type
_entity_poly.pdbx_seq_one_letter_code
_entity_poly.pdbx_strand_id
1 'polypeptide(L)'
;AGTGGTLAGLALGLAEAAYPARAVGVAALKGGDFLRAEVDALTQAARGLLLTNYEVHTGYHFGGYAKLPAELRSFIQDFQTRFGVLLDPIYTGKLLAGVLNLIAQGHFAAGSTVVAVHTGGLQAWAGFSAT
;
A
#
# COMPACT_ATOMS: atom_id res chain seq x y z
N ALA A 1 0.37 -3.66 -0.23
CA ALA A 1 0.85 -4.81 -1.03
C ALA A 1 0.99 -6.03 -0.13
N GLY A 2 0.18 -7.05 -0.39
CA GLY A 2 0.22 -8.35 0.30
C GLY A 2 0.87 -9.43 -0.56
N THR A 3 0.24 -9.77 -1.69
CA THR A 3 0.71 -10.78 -2.66
C THR A 3 1.17 -10.19 -4.00
N GLY A 4 1.25 -8.86 -4.13
CA GLY A 4 1.69 -8.19 -5.36
C GLY A 4 0.60 -7.96 -6.42
N GLY A 5 -0.44 -8.81 -6.51
CA GLY A 5 -1.46 -8.77 -7.57
C GLY A 5 -2.10 -7.41 -7.87
N THR A 6 -2.59 -6.71 -6.83
CA THR A 6 -3.18 -5.37 -7.02
C THR A 6 -2.17 -4.36 -7.59
N LEU A 7 -0.91 -4.41 -7.13
CA LEU A 7 0.12 -3.50 -7.59
C LEU A 7 0.52 -3.81 -9.04
N ALA A 8 0.66 -5.08 -9.38
CA ALA A 8 0.93 -5.55 -10.73
C ALA A 8 -0.15 -5.09 -11.73
N GLY A 9 -1.43 -5.26 -11.37
CA GLY A 9 -2.55 -4.83 -12.20
C GLY A 9 -2.58 -3.31 -12.41
N LEU A 10 -2.34 -2.52 -11.36
CA LEU A 10 -2.28 -1.06 -11.46
C LEU A 10 -1.10 -0.60 -12.34
N ALA A 11 0.09 -1.15 -12.12
CA ALA A 11 1.28 -0.83 -12.91
C ALA A 11 1.05 -1.14 -14.39
N LEU A 12 0.46 -2.31 -14.68
CA LEU A 12 0.16 -2.74 -16.03
C LEU A 12 -0.88 -1.83 -16.70
N GLY A 13 -2.00 -1.56 -16.02
CA GLY A 13 -3.05 -0.69 -16.56
C GLY A 13 -2.56 0.73 -16.86
N LEU A 14 -1.71 1.29 -15.98
CA LEU A 14 -1.07 2.59 -16.22
C LEU A 14 -0.16 2.57 -17.45
N ALA A 15 0.62 1.50 -17.62
CA ALA A 15 1.52 1.35 -18.76
C ALA A 15 0.75 1.17 -20.08
N GLU A 16 -0.27 0.31 -20.11
CA GLU A 16 -1.11 0.07 -21.28
C GLU A 16 -1.90 1.31 -21.70
N ALA A 17 -2.35 2.12 -20.73
CA ALA A 17 -3.04 3.38 -20.99
C ALA A 17 -2.08 4.54 -21.35
N ALA A 18 -0.77 4.32 -21.35
CA ALA A 18 0.25 5.37 -21.46
C ALA A 18 0.01 6.55 -20.49
N TYR A 19 -0.53 6.27 -19.30
CA TYR A 19 -0.86 7.29 -18.32
C TYR A 19 0.41 7.69 -17.55
N PRO A 20 0.74 8.99 -17.44
CA PRO A 20 2.00 9.45 -16.86
C PRO A 20 2.00 9.41 -15.32
N ALA A 21 1.77 8.25 -14.74
CA ALA A 21 1.84 8.01 -13.30
C ALA A 21 2.60 6.71 -12.99
N ARG A 22 2.96 6.56 -11.72
CA ARG A 22 3.58 5.35 -11.18
C ARG A 22 2.71 4.72 -10.10
N ALA A 23 2.73 3.40 -10.03
CA ALA A 23 2.07 2.66 -8.96
C ALA A 23 2.99 2.53 -7.74
N VAL A 24 2.48 2.82 -6.54
CA VAL A 24 3.28 2.78 -5.31
C VAL A 24 2.69 1.72 -4.37
N GLY A 25 3.47 0.69 -4.06
CA GLY A 25 3.12 -0.34 -3.11
C GLY A 25 3.70 -0.09 -1.73
N VAL A 26 2.90 -0.25 -0.68
CA VAL A 26 3.39 -0.34 0.71
C VAL A 26 3.27 -1.79 1.19
N ALA A 27 4.37 -2.43 1.55
CA ALA A 27 4.36 -3.82 2.01
C ALA A 27 3.71 -3.95 3.40
N ALA A 28 2.73 -4.86 3.53
CA ALA A 28 2.12 -5.15 4.83
C ALA A 28 2.93 -6.16 5.66
N LEU A 29 3.84 -6.89 5.00
CA LEU A 29 4.67 -7.96 5.57
C LEU A 29 6.08 -7.45 5.87
N LYS A 30 6.71 -8.02 6.90
CA LYS A 30 8.14 -7.82 7.15
C LYS A 30 8.96 -8.61 6.13
N GLY A 31 10.08 -8.05 5.66
CA GLY A 31 10.90 -8.69 4.62
C GLY A 31 10.20 -8.72 3.26
N GLY A 32 9.40 -7.71 2.94
CA GLY A 32 8.59 -7.64 1.71
C GLY A 32 9.38 -7.43 0.41
N ASP A 33 10.70 -7.60 0.41
CA ASP A 33 11.55 -7.36 -0.76
C ASP A 33 11.23 -8.32 -1.92
N PHE A 34 10.72 -9.52 -1.58
CA PHE A 34 10.22 -10.49 -2.56
C PHE A 34 9.06 -9.96 -3.42
N LEU A 35 8.33 -8.93 -2.95
CA LEU A 35 7.16 -8.40 -3.65
C LEU A 35 7.50 -7.81 -5.03
N ARG A 36 8.74 -7.34 -5.24
CA ARG A 36 9.17 -6.86 -6.55
C ARG A 36 9.21 -8.02 -7.55
N ALA A 37 9.83 -9.14 -7.17
CA ALA A 37 9.87 -10.34 -7.98
C ALA A 37 8.47 -10.91 -8.26
N GLU A 38 7.56 -10.88 -7.27
CA GLU A 38 6.16 -11.29 -7.48
C GLU A 38 5.43 -10.39 -8.47
N VAL A 39 5.59 -9.07 -8.37
CA VAL A 39 4.97 -8.12 -9.32
C VAL A 39 5.51 -8.35 -10.73
N ASP A 40 6.83 -8.48 -10.88
CA ASP A 40 7.48 -8.76 -12.16
C ASP A 40 7.00 -10.10 -12.76
N ALA A 41 6.90 -11.14 -11.94
CA ALA A 41 6.41 -12.45 -12.38
C ALA A 41 4.94 -12.36 -12.87
N LEU A 42 4.10 -11.60 -12.16
CA LEU A 42 2.69 -11.41 -12.52
C LEU A 42 2.53 -10.59 -13.81
N THR A 43 3.30 -9.53 -14.00
CA THR A 43 3.26 -8.72 -15.24
C THR A 43 3.82 -9.50 -16.42
N GLN A 44 4.88 -10.28 -16.20
CA GLN A 44 5.45 -11.18 -17.21
C GLN A 44 4.45 -12.26 -17.61
N ALA A 45 3.76 -12.90 -16.66
CA ALA A 45 2.76 -13.91 -16.94
C ALA A 45 1.53 -13.33 -17.68
N ALA A 46 1.12 -12.10 -17.34
CA ALA A 46 -0.07 -11.48 -17.93
C ALA A 46 0.15 -10.92 -19.35
N ARG A 47 1.34 -10.34 -19.61
CA ARG A 47 1.62 -9.57 -20.84
C ARG A 47 3.03 -9.75 -21.41
N GLY A 48 3.90 -10.51 -20.76
CA GLY A 48 5.29 -10.65 -21.18
C GLY A 48 6.12 -9.37 -20.94
N LEU A 49 5.72 -8.55 -19.98
CA LEU A 49 6.35 -7.25 -19.70
C LEU A 49 7.01 -7.22 -18.33
N LEU A 50 8.20 -6.62 -18.29
CA LEU A 50 8.82 -6.10 -17.07
C LEU A 50 8.60 -4.59 -17.03
N LEU A 51 7.99 -4.12 -15.94
CA LEU A 51 7.55 -2.73 -15.81
C LEU A 51 8.50 -1.94 -14.92
N THR A 52 8.69 -0.66 -15.23
CA THR A 52 9.51 0.28 -14.45
C THR A 52 8.68 1.37 -13.77
N ASN A 53 7.37 1.43 -14.05
CA ASN A 53 6.45 2.43 -13.53
C ASN A 53 5.83 2.05 -12.18
N TYR A 54 6.56 1.29 -11.34
CA TYR A 54 6.10 0.98 -9.99
C TYR A 54 7.25 0.91 -8.99
N GLU A 55 6.91 1.08 -7.71
CA GLU A 55 7.84 0.92 -6.60
C GLU A 55 7.18 0.19 -5.42
N VAL A 56 8.00 -0.44 -4.56
CA VAL A 56 7.55 -1.08 -3.32
C VAL A 56 8.34 -0.52 -2.14
N HIS A 57 7.62 0.04 -1.18
CA HIS A 57 8.12 0.51 0.11
C HIS A 57 7.93 -0.59 1.16
N THR A 58 9.03 -1.10 1.69
CA THR A 58 9.04 -2.21 2.65
C THR A 58 9.16 -1.75 4.12
N GLY A 59 9.37 -0.45 4.37
CA GLY A 59 9.60 0.09 5.72
C GLY A 59 8.36 0.28 6.60
N TYR A 60 7.15 0.31 6.04
CA TYR A 60 5.92 0.65 6.77
C TYR A 60 5.10 -0.56 7.21
N HIS A 61 5.77 -1.67 7.55
CA HIS A 61 5.08 -2.91 7.89
C HIS A 61 4.59 -2.98 9.35
N PHE A 62 4.97 -2.03 10.22
CA PHE A 62 4.55 -1.93 11.63
C PHE A 62 4.67 -3.25 12.41
N GLY A 63 5.86 -3.85 12.39
CA GLY A 63 6.12 -5.16 13.04
C GLY A 63 5.71 -6.39 12.22
N GLY A 64 5.07 -6.22 11.06
CA GLY A 64 4.82 -7.28 10.09
C GLY A 64 3.35 -7.64 9.93
N TYR A 65 3.07 -8.73 9.23
CA TYR A 65 1.71 -9.12 8.86
C TYR A 65 0.78 -9.29 10.08
N ALA A 66 -0.44 -8.75 9.98
CA ALA A 66 -1.46 -8.75 11.03
C ALA A 66 -1.02 -8.19 12.40
N LYS A 67 0.06 -7.40 12.46
CA LYS A 67 0.47 -6.65 13.65
C LYS A 67 -0.18 -5.27 13.67
N LEU A 68 -0.75 -4.93 14.84
CA LEU A 68 -1.36 -3.64 15.15
C LEU A 68 -0.71 -3.07 16.42
N PRO A 69 0.52 -2.55 16.35
CA PRO A 69 1.12 -1.84 17.49
C PRO A 69 0.33 -0.57 17.83
N ALA A 70 0.54 -0.05 19.05
CA ALA A 70 -0.17 1.13 19.55
C ALA A 70 -0.06 2.35 18.63
N GLU A 71 1.10 2.57 18.01
CA GLU A 71 1.33 3.62 17.02
C GLU A 71 0.38 3.51 15.82
N LEU A 72 0.28 2.32 15.21
CA LEU A 72 -0.60 2.11 14.05
C LEU A 72 -2.08 2.23 14.45
N ARG A 73 -2.45 1.74 15.64
CA ARG A 73 -3.82 1.89 16.16
C ARG A 73 -4.18 3.36 16.34
N SER A 74 -3.29 4.14 16.95
CA SER A 74 -3.49 5.57 17.19
C SER A 74 -3.60 6.32 15.86
N PHE A 75 -2.73 6.02 14.91
CA PHE A 75 -2.79 6.57 13.56
C PHE A 75 -4.16 6.33 12.89
N ILE A 76 -4.69 5.10 12.96
CA ILE A 76 -5.99 4.79 12.33
C ILE A 76 -7.13 5.55 13.03
N GLN A 77 -7.10 5.66 14.36
CA GLN A 77 -8.10 6.42 15.12
C GLN A 77 -8.07 7.91 14.78
N ASP A 78 -6.88 8.50 14.68
CA ASP A 78 -6.69 9.89 14.29
C ASP A 78 -7.14 10.13 12.85
N PHE A 79 -6.79 9.21 11.94
CA PHE A 79 -7.21 9.26 10.54
C PHE A 79 -8.73 9.23 10.42
N GLN A 80 -9.39 8.31 11.13
CA GLN A 80 -10.85 8.23 11.16
C GLN A 80 -11.47 9.50 11.73
N THR A 81 -10.94 10.03 12.82
CA THR A 81 -11.45 11.27 13.44
C THR A 81 -11.35 12.45 12.48
N ARG A 82 -10.24 12.54 11.74
CA ARG A 82 -9.95 13.68 10.86
C ARG A 82 -10.67 13.62 9.51
N PHE A 83 -10.86 12.43 8.96
CA PHE A 83 -11.36 12.24 7.59
C PHE A 83 -12.70 11.51 7.51
N GLY A 84 -13.21 10.97 8.62
CA GLY A 84 -14.44 10.17 8.63
C GLY A 84 -14.32 8.80 7.97
N VAL A 85 -13.09 8.34 7.70
CA VAL A 85 -12.81 7.06 7.01
C VAL A 85 -12.11 6.11 7.95
N LEU A 86 -12.74 4.98 8.25
CA LEU A 86 -12.10 3.89 8.99
C LEU A 86 -11.17 3.11 8.05
N LEU A 87 -9.94 2.86 8.49
CA LEU A 87 -8.98 2.02 7.79
C LEU A 87 -8.91 0.64 8.45
N ASP A 88 -8.52 -0.39 7.71
CA ASP A 88 -8.28 -1.72 8.27
C ASP A 88 -6.91 -1.82 8.97
N PRO A 89 -6.77 -2.67 10.01
CA PRO A 89 -5.58 -2.76 10.83
C PRO A 89 -4.41 -3.53 10.18
N ILE A 90 -4.65 -4.22 9.06
CA ILE A 90 -3.65 -5.09 8.42
C ILE A 90 -3.00 -4.41 7.21
N TYR A 91 -3.78 -3.73 6.36
CA TYR A 91 -3.32 -3.24 5.05
C TYR A 91 -3.44 -1.72 4.88
N THR A 92 -4.66 -1.19 4.79
CA THR A 92 -4.95 0.21 4.45
C THR A 92 -4.49 1.18 5.54
N GLY A 93 -4.51 0.79 6.82
CA GLY A 93 -3.86 1.55 7.89
C GLY A 93 -2.37 1.78 7.62
N LYS A 94 -1.66 0.72 7.24
CA LYS A 94 -0.22 0.77 6.93
C LYS A 94 0.06 1.53 5.64
N LEU A 95 -0.79 1.33 4.63
CA LEU A 95 -0.72 2.06 3.36
C LEU A 95 -0.79 3.58 3.60
N LEU A 96 -1.81 4.05 4.31
CA LEU A 96 -2.03 5.48 4.52
C LEU A 96 -0.99 6.07 5.47
N ALA A 97 -0.56 5.34 6.49
CA ALA A 97 0.56 5.76 7.34
C ALA A 97 1.84 5.96 6.52
N GLY A 98 2.17 4.98 5.65
CA GLY A 98 3.32 5.06 4.75
C GLY A 98 3.21 6.20 3.73
N VAL A 99 2.07 6.34 3.06
CA VAL A 99 1.85 7.38 2.05
C VAL A 99 1.98 8.78 2.67
N LEU A 100 1.35 9.03 3.82
CA LEU A 100 1.43 10.33 4.48
C LEU A 100 2.86 10.63 4.97
N ASN A 101 3.58 9.61 5.43
CA ASN A 101 5.00 9.76 5.80
C ASN A 101 5.88 10.07 4.58
N LEU A 102 5.68 9.39 3.44
CA LEU A 102 6.38 9.68 2.18
C LEU A 102 6.11 11.09 1.67
N ILE A 103 4.87 11.58 1.79
CA ILE A 103 4.52 12.97 1.48
C ILE A 103 5.30 13.93 2.37
N ALA A 104 5.33 13.68 3.69
CA ALA A 104 6.08 14.53 4.63
C ALA A 104 7.59 14.55 4.37
N GLN A 105 8.14 13.48 3.80
CA GLN A 105 9.55 13.37 3.40
C GLN A 105 9.85 13.99 2.02
N GLY A 106 8.84 14.52 1.31
CA GLY A 106 9.03 15.08 -0.03
C GLY A 106 9.29 14.04 -1.13
N HIS A 107 8.90 12.77 -0.92
CA HIS A 107 9.07 11.69 -1.90
C HIS A 107 8.29 11.93 -3.20
N PHE A 108 7.15 12.61 -3.10
CA PHE A 108 6.33 13.00 -4.24
C PHE A 108 6.62 14.46 -4.63
N ALA A 109 6.69 14.72 -5.93
CA ALA A 109 6.94 16.06 -6.45
C ALA A 109 5.86 17.04 -5.94
N ALA A 110 6.27 18.24 -5.54
CA ALA A 110 5.34 19.28 -5.14
C ALA A 110 4.35 19.58 -6.28
N GLY A 111 3.07 19.71 -5.93
CA GLY A 111 1.98 19.91 -6.90
C GLY A 111 1.49 18.64 -7.61
N SER A 112 2.09 17.48 -7.36
CA SER A 112 1.56 16.20 -7.86
C SER A 112 0.31 15.75 -7.10
N THR A 113 -0.52 14.93 -7.76
CA THR A 113 -1.69 14.29 -7.14
C THR A 113 -1.33 12.86 -6.72
N VAL A 114 -1.59 12.52 -5.46
CA VAL A 114 -1.47 11.16 -4.94
C VAL A 114 -2.85 10.55 -4.75
N VAL A 115 -3.13 9.46 -5.45
CA VAL A 115 -4.39 8.70 -5.32
C VAL A 115 -4.13 7.44 -4.51
N ALA A 116 -4.64 7.39 -3.28
CA ALA A 116 -4.58 6.20 -2.44
C ALA A 116 -5.77 5.28 -2.72
N VAL A 117 -5.52 4.02 -3.08
CA VAL A 117 -6.58 3.02 -3.32
C VAL A 117 -6.93 2.34 -1.99
N HIS A 118 -8.11 2.66 -1.45
CA HIS A 118 -8.63 2.02 -0.24
C HIS A 118 -9.17 0.62 -0.58
N THR A 119 -8.35 -0.42 -0.39
CA THR A 119 -8.66 -1.81 -0.80
C THR A 119 -9.67 -2.55 0.10
N GLY A 120 -10.30 -1.87 1.07
CA GLY A 120 -11.26 -2.48 2.00
C GLY A 120 -10.57 -3.12 3.21
N GLY A 121 -11.09 -4.27 3.68
CA GLY A 121 -10.49 -5.04 4.77
C GLY A 121 -11.07 -4.78 6.18
N LEU A 122 -12.08 -3.90 6.29
CA LEU A 122 -12.63 -3.45 7.58
C LEU A 122 -13.14 -4.59 8.48
N GLN A 123 -13.59 -5.70 7.89
CA GLN A 123 -14.01 -6.89 8.63
C GLN A 123 -12.91 -7.46 9.54
N ALA A 124 -11.63 -7.16 9.26
CA ALA A 124 -10.52 -7.59 10.10
C ALA A 124 -10.64 -7.07 11.53
N TRP A 125 -11.26 -5.92 11.77
CA TRP A 125 -11.47 -5.36 13.11
C TRP A 125 -12.17 -6.32 14.07
N ALA A 126 -13.06 -7.19 13.58
CA ALA A 126 -13.71 -8.20 14.42
C ALA A 126 -12.68 -9.10 15.15
N GLY A 127 -11.53 -9.37 14.55
CA GLY A 127 -10.43 -10.12 15.16
C GLY A 127 -9.49 -9.31 16.06
N PHE A 128 -9.57 -7.97 16.05
CA PHE A 128 -8.74 -7.07 16.86
C PHE A 128 -9.51 -6.40 18.00
N SER A 129 -10.83 -6.55 18.03
CA SER A 129 -11.73 -6.07 19.10
C SER A 129 -11.97 -7.12 20.18
N ALA A 130 -11.51 -8.36 19.98
CA ALA A 130 -11.58 -9.44 20.97
C ALA A 130 -10.35 -9.39 21.91
N THR A 131 -10.24 -8.34 22.72
CA THR A 131 -9.44 -8.31 23.96
C THR A 131 -9.91 -7.16 24.84
#